data_AF-A0A4S1FFU1-F1
#
_entry.id   AF-A0A4S1FFU1-F1
#
_cell.length_a   1.000
_cell.length_b   1.000
_cell.length_c   1.000
_cell.angle_alpha   90.00
_cell.angle_beta   90.00
_cell.angle_gamma   90.00
#
_symmetry.space_group_name_H-M   'P 1'
#
loop_
_entity.id
_entity.type
_entity.pdbx_description
1 polymer ?
#
loop_
_entity_poly.entity_id
_entity_poly.type
_entity_poly.pdbx_seq_one_letter_code
_entity_poly.pdbx_strand_id
1 'polypeptide(L)'
;MASPAWPPPMMTVSCSSYKLSRLTRAPPKAGRPRDFGLPGTGTVCRSNMGRMFTPGGPSISIAPVSLLPPTSWLVTDGRMWYRYLIVNWSTTMIEKNLATRERLVSEGLKALILNGFDGVGLNAILQSARVPKGSFYYFFKSKEEFAGAVLDAYERHYLDWRDEMFKDSSCSPLKRLRNYFDAVEAQHLAEVPLGGCLFGVLSQVAAARSPEFRARLASVFSRWEEQLCGLLEEAKAIGEVGPSVDVKDAAAFLIDCYEGMLVRMKVDGDRGSFDRFRRLALDPLASGRQHAKNYRCIGGDQESQQTPQ
;
A
#
# COMPACT_ATOMS: atom_id res chain seq x y z
N MET A 1 -38.30 -5.92 48.85
CA MET A 1 -37.70 -5.34 47.63
C MET A 1 -36.24 -5.77 47.62
N ALA A 2 -35.92 -6.78 46.82
CA ALA A 2 -34.61 -7.43 46.80
C ALA A 2 -33.98 -7.23 45.42
N SER A 3 -32.74 -6.73 45.39
CA SER A 3 -31.92 -6.55 44.19
C SER A 3 -31.53 -7.89 43.57
N PRO A 4 -31.44 -8.02 42.24
CA PRO A 4 -30.94 -9.23 41.60
C PRO A 4 -29.41 -9.28 41.61
N ALA A 5 -28.87 -10.39 42.11
CA ALA A 5 -27.46 -10.73 42.12
C ALA A 5 -26.99 -11.18 40.72
N TRP A 6 -25.77 -10.77 40.37
CA TRP A 6 -25.05 -11.22 39.16
C TRP A 6 -24.54 -12.67 39.32
N PRO A 7 -24.44 -13.46 38.24
CA PRO A 7 -23.89 -14.82 38.29
C PRO A 7 -22.35 -14.82 38.37
N PRO A 8 -21.72 -15.85 38.97
CA PRO A 8 -20.26 -15.97 39.06
C PRO A 8 -19.63 -16.43 37.71
N PRO A 9 -18.32 -16.19 37.50
CA PRO A 9 -17.65 -16.46 36.23
C PRO A 9 -17.42 -17.97 36.01
N MET A 10 -17.61 -18.42 34.77
CA MET A 10 -17.27 -19.77 34.33
C MET A 10 -15.76 -20.01 34.34
N MET A 11 -15.41 -21.20 34.79
CA MET A 11 -14.07 -21.75 34.98
C MET A 11 -13.22 -21.73 33.70
N THR A 12 -11.95 -21.40 33.91
CA THR A 12 -10.84 -21.56 32.97
C THR A 12 -10.59 -23.04 32.67
N VAL A 13 -10.68 -23.41 31.39
CA VAL A 13 -10.22 -24.73 30.92
C VAL A 13 -8.70 -24.65 30.68
N SER A 14 -7.96 -25.31 31.56
CA SER A 14 -6.55 -25.65 31.39
C SER A 14 -6.40 -26.63 30.23
N CYS A 15 -5.68 -26.25 29.17
CA CYS A 15 -5.33 -27.17 28.09
C CYS A 15 -3.86 -27.59 28.23
N SER A 16 -3.72 -28.89 28.43
CA SER A 16 -2.51 -29.65 28.70
C SER A 16 -1.46 -29.55 27.58
N SER A 17 -0.20 -29.72 28.01
CA SER A 17 1.01 -29.72 27.21
C SER A 17 1.00 -30.77 26.09
N TYR A 18 0.93 -30.35 24.84
CA TYR A 18 1.23 -31.20 23.69
C TYR A 18 2.74 -31.21 23.40
N LYS A 19 3.39 -32.34 23.70
CA LYS A 19 4.74 -32.68 23.24
C LYS A 19 4.72 -32.90 21.73
N LEU A 20 5.40 -32.03 20.97
CA LEU A 20 5.73 -32.27 19.56
C LEU A 20 6.87 -33.30 19.47
N SER A 21 6.52 -34.53 19.11
CA SER A 21 7.48 -35.55 18.68
C SER A 21 7.92 -35.28 17.23
N ARG A 22 9.23 -35.40 17.02
CA ARG A 22 9.93 -35.21 15.74
C ARG A 22 9.39 -36.16 14.66
N LEU A 23 9.07 -35.59 13.49
CA LEU A 23 9.09 -36.33 12.22
C LEU A 23 10.01 -35.59 11.25
N THR A 24 11.27 -35.99 11.25
CA THR A 24 12.23 -35.69 10.19
C THR A 24 11.90 -36.58 8.98
N ARG A 25 11.44 -35.98 7.87
CA ARG A 25 11.51 -36.62 6.54
C ARG A 25 12.53 -35.86 5.71
N ALA A 26 13.63 -36.55 5.39
CA ALA A 26 14.65 -36.10 4.44
C ALA A 26 14.10 -36.18 2.99
N PRO A 27 14.52 -35.28 2.08
CA PRO A 27 14.19 -35.39 0.66
C PRO A 27 15.05 -36.46 -0.04
N PRO A 28 14.55 -37.09 -1.13
CA PRO A 28 15.29 -38.11 -1.87
C PRO A 28 16.42 -37.50 -2.70
N LYS A 29 17.53 -38.24 -2.80
CA LYS A 29 18.75 -37.90 -3.52
C LYS A 29 18.52 -37.77 -5.03
N ALA A 30 18.84 -36.62 -5.61
CA ALA A 30 18.96 -36.45 -7.06
C ALA A 30 20.23 -37.15 -7.57
N GLY A 31 20.06 -37.99 -8.59
CA GLY A 31 21.13 -38.74 -9.25
C GLY A 31 22.01 -37.85 -10.14
N ARG A 32 23.30 -38.23 -10.22
CA ARG A 32 24.30 -37.61 -11.11
C ARG A 32 24.01 -37.94 -12.58
N PRO A 33 24.16 -36.98 -13.50
CA PRO A 33 24.48 -37.30 -14.89
C PRO A 33 25.98 -37.57 -15.05
N ARG A 34 26.29 -38.51 -15.94
CA ARG A 34 27.61 -39.10 -16.18
C ARG A 34 28.49 -38.19 -17.04
N ASP A 35 29.79 -38.24 -16.75
CA ASP A 35 30.87 -37.76 -17.60
C ASP A 35 30.82 -38.41 -18.99
N PHE A 36 30.92 -37.60 -20.03
CA PHE A 36 31.41 -38.02 -21.34
C PHE A 36 32.53 -37.06 -21.77
N GLY A 37 33.66 -37.66 -22.12
CA GLY A 37 34.97 -37.04 -22.20
C GLY A 37 35.21 -36.09 -23.38
N LEU A 38 36.26 -35.29 -23.16
CA LEU A 38 37.03 -34.49 -24.13
C LEU A 38 37.62 -35.37 -25.25
N PRO A 39 38.15 -34.76 -26.34
CA PRO A 39 39.59 -34.45 -26.32
C PRO A 39 40.03 -33.16 -27.05
N GLY A 40 41.11 -32.58 -26.50
CA GLY A 40 42.18 -31.85 -27.22
C GLY A 40 41.87 -30.43 -27.74
N THR A 41 42.77 -29.45 -27.73
CA THR A 41 44.23 -29.38 -27.54
C THR A 41 44.62 -27.93 -27.17
N GLY A 42 45.83 -27.74 -26.60
CA GLY A 42 46.39 -26.49 -26.05
C GLY A 42 46.31 -25.24 -26.93
N THR A 43 46.60 -24.04 -26.41
CA THR A 43 47.97 -23.63 -26.07
C THR A 43 47.93 -22.30 -25.29
N VAL A 44 48.84 -22.18 -24.31
CA VAL A 44 49.17 -20.94 -23.59
C VAL A 44 50.04 -20.03 -24.47
N CYS A 45 49.77 -18.73 -24.56
CA CYS A 45 50.86 -17.76 -24.71
C CYS A 45 50.51 -16.32 -24.30
N ARG A 46 51.54 -15.63 -23.81
CA ARG A 46 51.57 -14.33 -23.14
C ARG A 46 51.52 -13.13 -24.09
N SER A 47 51.09 -12.00 -23.52
CA SER A 47 51.62 -10.62 -23.68
C SER A 47 51.92 -10.05 -25.08
N ASN A 48 51.35 -8.87 -25.39
CA ASN A 48 52.19 -7.68 -25.58
C ASN A 48 51.42 -6.35 -25.53
N MET A 49 52.03 -5.35 -24.90
CA MET A 49 51.70 -3.92 -25.01
C MET A 49 52.30 -3.34 -26.30
N GLY A 50 51.69 -2.30 -26.87
CA GLY A 50 52.41 -1.40 -27.80
C GLY A 50 51.59 -0.65 -28.85
N ARG A 51 51.04 0.51 -28.45
CA ARG A 51 50.83 1.80 -29.16
C ARG A 51 50.80 1.85 -30.71
N MET A 52 49.84 2.61 -31.27
CA MET A 52 50.10 3.87 -32.02
C MET A 52 48.82 4.65 -32.44
N PHE A 53 48.75 5.93 -32.00
CA PHE A 53 48.24 7.20 -32.59
C PHE A 53 47.00 7.25 -33.55
N THR A 54 45.83 7.82 -33.15
CA THR A 54 45.24 9.21 -33.32
C THR A 54 44.69 9.57 -34.73
N PRO A 55 43.82 10.61 -34.92
CA PRO A 55 42.66 11.11 -34.16
C PRO A 55 41.44 11.47 -35.07
N GLY A 56 40.22 11.56 -34.53
CA GLY A 56 39.09 12.23 -35.22
C GLY A 56 37.70 11.95 -34.64
N GLY A 57 37.02 12.97 -34.10
CA GLY A 57 35.59 12.93 -33.74
C GLY A 57 35.26 13.65 -32.43
N PRO A 58 34.14 14.39 -32.33
CA PRO A 58 34.07 15.65 -31.58
C PRO A 58 33.78 15.51 -30.09
N SER A 59 34.23 16.54 -29.38
CA SER A 59 33.89 16.89 -28.00
C SER A 59 32.39 16.85 -27.73
N ILE A 60 31.96 15.97 -26.82
CA ILE A 60 30.60 15.93 -26.28
C ILE A 60 30.45 17.12 -25.32
N SER A 61 29.73 18.15 -25.80
CA SER A 61 29.19 19.21 -24.97
C SER A 61 28.07 18.63 -24.11
N ILE A 62 28.22 18.69 -22.79
CA ILE A 62 27.17 18.29 -21.84
C ILE A 62 26.15 19.43 -21.80
N ALA A 63 25.00 19.20 -22.41
CA ALA A 63 23.85 20.10 -22.28
C ALA A 63 23.19 19.93 -20.89
N PRO A 64 22.67 21.01 -20.28
CA PRO A 64 22.02 20.95 -18.98
C PRO A 64 20.69 20.17 -19.01
N VAL A 65 20.43 19.45 -17.92
CA VAL A 65 19.29 18.54 -17.69
C VAL A 65 18.00 19.33 -17.49
N SER A 66 17.44 19.93 -18.54
CA SER A 66 16.16 20.65 -18.40
C SER A 66 15.20 20.55 -19.57
N LEU A 67 15.37 19.62 -20.51
CA LEU A 67 14.45 19.43 -21.64
C LEU A 67 14.37 17.96 -22.09
N LEU A 68 13.66 17.12 -21.34
CA LEU A 68 13.08 15.87 -21.86
C LEU A 68 11.67 15.67 -21.25
N PRO A 69 10.67 15.24 -22.04
CA PRO A 69 9.28 15.14 -21.60
C PRO A 69 9.06 13.89 -20.70
N PRO A 70 8.16 13.95 -19.69
CA PRO A 70 7.94 12.81 -18.80
C PRO A 70 6.94 11.84 -19.43
N THR A 71 7.42 10.88 -20.21
CA THR A 71 6.65 9.68 -20.56
C THR A 71 7.54 8.44 -20.40
N SER A 72 7.73 8.00 -19.15
CA SER A 72 8.12 6.62 -18.83
C SER A 72 7.97 6.37 -17.32
N TRP A 73 6.77 5.97 -16.93
CA TRP A 73 6.52 5.40 -15.61
C TRP A 73 7.08 3.97 -15.55
N LEU A 74 8.40 3.84 -15.45
CA LEU A 74 9.05 2.58 -15.13
C LEU A 74 9.22 2.49 -13.62
N VAL A 75 8.20 1.92 -12.96
CA VAL A 75 8.23 1.47 -11.57
C VAL A 75 9.30 0.38 -11.46
N THR A 76 10.54 0.76 -11.13
CA THR A 76 11.67 -0.19 -11.06
C THR A 76 12.40 -0.20 -9.73
N ASP A 77 11.95 0.54 -8.71
CA ASP A 77 12.49 0.35 -7.37
C ASP A 77 11.45 0.70 -6.30
N GLY A 78 11.06 -0.28 -5.48
CA GLY A 78 10.19 -0.11 -4.30
C GLY A 78 10.81 0.79 -3.21
N ARG A 79 11.91 1.49 -3.50
CA ARG A 79 12.54 2.52 -2.67
C ARG A 79 12.07 3.95 -2.99
N MET A 80 11.32 4.15 -4.08
CA MET A 80 10.98 5.49 -4.57
C MET A 80 10.03 6.24 -3.62
N TRP A 81 9.19 5.53 -2.86
CA TRP A 81 8.25 6.09 -1.89
C TRP A 81 8.94 6.78 -0.71
N TYR A 82 10.04 6.22 -0.20
CA TYR A 82 10.77 6.77 0.95
C TYR A 82 11.46 8.10 0.66
N ARG A 83 11.74 8.42 -0.61
CA ARG A 83 12.51 9.61 -0.98
C ARG A 83 11.64 10.83 -1.26
N TYR A 84 10.34 10.67 -1.51
CA TYR A 84 9.44 11.76 -1.88
C TYR A 84 9.00 12.63 -0.69
N LEU A 85 9.01 12.09 0.53
CA LEU A 85 8.72 12.84 1.77
C LEU A 85 9.86 13.80 2.21
N ILE A 86 11.00 13.82 1.51
CA ILE A 86 12.28 14.29 2.09
C ILE A 86 12.72 15.69 1.63
N VAL A 87 12.08 16.34 0.65
CA VAL A 87 12.66 17.56 0.06
C VAL A 87 11.76 18.76 0.29
N ASN A 88 12.14 19.69 1.20
CA ASN A 88 12.86 20.93 0.84
C ASN A 88 12.95 21.97 2.01
N TRP A 89 14.07 22.71 2.07
CA TRP A 89 14.36 24.02 2.72
C TRP A 89 14.95 24.20 4.14
N SER A 90 15.84 25.20 4.22
CA SER A 90 16.89 25.43 5.22
C SER A 90 16.55 26.41 6.38
N THR A 91 17.00 26.24 7.65
CA THR A 91 18.17 26.87 8.35
C THR A 91 18.57 26.17 9.69
N THR A 92 19.84 26.23 10.10
CA THR A 92 20.70 25.20 10.76
C THR A 92 20.40 24.62 12.16
N MET A 93 19.53 25.22 12.99
CA MET A 93 19.13 24.62 14.29
C MET A 93 17.66 24.20 14.31
N ILE A 94 16.81 25.02 13.71
CA ILE A 94 15.43 24.65 13.38
C ILE A 94 15.45 23.45 12.41
N GLU A 95 16.36 23.43 11.42
CA GLU A 95 16.63 22.27 10.56
C GLU A 95 16.98 21.03 11.35
N LYS A 96 17.90 21.11 12.33
CA LYS A 96 18.31 19.91 13.08
C LYS A 96 17.16 19.35 13.90
N ASN A 97 16.33 20.22 14.49
CA ASN A 97 15.17 19.81 15.26
C ASN A 97 14.04 19.30 14.36
N LEU A 98 13.76 19.96 13.24
CA LEU A 98 12.82 19.51 12.22
C LEU A 98 13.24 18.17 11.63
N ALA A 99 14.50 18.04 11.20
CA ALA A 99 15.07 16.79 10.70
C ALA A 99 15.08 15.68 11.76
N THR A 100 15.16 16.02 13.05
CA THR A 100 15.04 15.02 14.12
C THR A 100 13.59 14.59 14.31
N ARG A 101 12.64 15.53 14.32
CA ARG A 101 11.21 15.24 14.38
C ARG A 101 10.75 14.42 13.18
N GLU A 102 11.21 14.76 11.97
CA GLU A 102 10.91 14.05 10.73
C GLU A 102 11.49 12.64 10.72
N ARG A 103 12.74 12.46 11.17
CA ARG A 103 13.32 11.12 11.36
C ARG A 103 12.52 10.29 12.35
N LEU A 104 12.10 10.88 13.48
CA LEU A 104 11.22 10.19 14.44
C LEU A 104 9.91 9.78 13.78
N VAL A 105 9.26 10.67 13.04
CA VAL A 105 8.00 10.39 12.35
C VAL A 105 8.16 9.31 11.29
N SER A 106 9.24 9.37 10.49
CA SER A 106 9.54 8.39 9.44
C SER A 106 9.80 7.00 10.00
N GLU A 107 10.63 6.88 11.03
CA GLU A 107 10.89 5.60 11.70
C GLU A 107 9.66 5.11 12.49
N GLY A 108 8.88 6.05 13.02
CA GLY A 108 7.59 5.78 13.64
C GLY A 108 6.61 5.13 12.67
N LEU A 109 6.48 5.67 11.47
CA LEU A 109 5.62 5.12 10.42
C LEU A 109 5.98 3.67 10.12
N LYS A 110 7.27 3.39 9.84
CA LYS A 110 7.77 2.04 9.58
C LYS A 110 7.45 1.07 10.71
N ALA A 111 7.67 1.51 11.94
CA ALA A 111 7.46 0.68 13.12
C ALA A 111 5.97 0.40 13.38
N LEU A 112 5.13 1.44 13.30
CA LEU A 112 3.71 1.36 13.60
C LEU A 112 2.93 0.58 12.53
N ILE A 113 3.25 0.74 11.24
CA ILE A 113 2.55 0.03 10.17
C ILE A 113 2.77 -1.49 10.23
N LEU A 114 3.99 -1.90 10.60
CA LEU A 114 4.37 -3.31 10.68
C LEU A 114 3.91 -3.98 11.98
N ASN A 115 4.04 -3.29 13.11
CA ASN A 115 3.86 -3.89 14.44
C ASN A 115 2.59 -3.43 15.15
N GLY A 116 1.85 -2.49 14.58
CA GLY A 116 0.76 -1.81 15.26
C GLY A 116 1.24 -0.89 16.39
N PHE A 117 0.28 -0.23 17.05
CA PHE A 117 0.60 0.66 18.15
C PHE A 117 1.25 -0.08 19.32
N ASP A 118 0.69 -1.20 19.76
CA ASP A 118 1.16 -1.91 20.96
C ASP A 118 2.35 -2.85 20.71
N GLY A 119 2.51 -3.33 19.48
CA GLY A 119 3.54 -4.32 19.16
C GLY A 119 4.97 -3.76 19.09
N VAL A 120 5.15 -2.44 19.18
CA VAL A 120 6.48 -1.82 19.19
C VAL A 120 6.70 -0.90 20.39
N GLY A 121 7.77 -1.14 21.15
CA GLY A 121 8.18 -0.28 22.26
C GLY A 121 8.82 1.03 21.76
N LEU A 122 8.63 2.13 22.50
CA LEU A 122 9.21 3.44 22.15
C LEU A 122 10.73 3.37 21.94
N ASN A 123 11.45 2.63 22.80
CA ASN A 123 12.91 2.50 22.70
C ASN A 123 13.39 1.93 21.36
N ALA A 124 12.65 0.99 20.76
CA ALA A 124 13.01 0.41 19.47
C ALA A 124 12.93 1.45 18.34
N ILE A 125 11.90 2.31 18.37
CA ILE A 125 11.72 3.41 17.42
C ILE A 125 12.86 4.43 17.57
N LEU A 126 13.17 4.81 18.82
CA LEU A 126 14.26 5.74 19.12
C LEU A 126 15.62 5.24 18.66
N GLN A 127 15.87 3.94 18.83
CA GLN A 127 17.10 3.30 18.35
C GLN A 127 17.20 3.35 16.83
N SER A 128 16.11 3.02 16.12
CA SER A 128 16.07 3.09 14.64
C SER A 128 16.29 4.53 14.14
N ALA A 129 15.66 5.51 14.80
CA ALA A 129 15.82 6.93 14.48
C ALA A 129 17.18 7.51 14.88
N ARG A 130 17.97 6.78 15.69
CA ARG A 130 19.21 7.26 16.31
C ARG A 130 18.98 8.55 17.11
N VAL A 131 17.88 8.59 17.87
CA VAL A 131 17.47 9.75 18.67
C VAL A 131 17.48 9.38 20.15
N PRO A 132 18.18 10.13 21.01
CA PRO A 132 18.14 9.91 22.45
C PRO A 132 16.73 10.09 23.03
N LYS A 133 16.40 9.32 24.07
CA LYS A 133 15.08 9.40 24.74
C LYS A 133 14.74 10.80 25.24
N GLY A 134 15.72 11.58 25.71
CA GLY A 134 15.50 12.96 26.12
C GLY A 134 14.99 13.86 24.98
N SER A 135 15.51 13.68 23.77
CA SER A 135 15.09 14.44 22.58
C SER A 135 13.68 14.08 22.12
N PHE A 136 13.20 12.85 22.38
CA PHE A 136 11.83 12.47 22.06
C PHE A 136 10.81 13.31 22.81
N TYR A 137 10.98 13.44 24.13
CA TYR A 137 10.05 14.18 25.00
C TYR A 137 10.07 15.68 24.78
N TYR A 138 11.07 16.20 24.06
CA TYR A 138 11.06 17.57 23.56
C TYR A 138 9.99 17.76 22.46
N PHE A 139 9.76 16.75 21.61
CA PHE A 139 8.81 16.83 20.49
C PHE A 139 7.43 16.25 20.81
N PHE A 140 7.36 15.20 21.62
CA PHE A 140 6.14 14.44 21.87
C PHE A 140 6.03 14.10 23.36
N LYS A 141 4.96 14.52 24.02
CA LYS A 141 4.74 14.27 25.46
C LYS A 141 4.39 12.81 25.73
N SER A 142 3.83 12.12 24.74
CA SER A 142 3.44 10.71 24.86
C SER A 142 3.62 9.95 23.55
N LYS A 143 3.54 8.62 23.63
CA LYS A 143 3.51 7.75 22.46
C LYS A 143 2.23 7.93 21.63
N GLU A 144 1.09 8.27 22.26
CA GLU A 144 -0.14 8.59 21.54
C GLU A 144 -0.01 9.89 20.75
N GLU A 145 0.59 10.93 21.33
CA GLU A 145 0.86 12.19 20.61
C GLU A 145 1.83 11.96 19.44
N PHE A 146 2.87 11.15 19.65
CA PHE A 146 3.77 10.73 18.59
C PHE A 146 3.06 9.95 17.47
N ALA A 147 2.23 8.96 17.82
CA ALA A 147 1.46 8.20 16.83
C ALA A 147 0.46 9.10 16.09
N GLY A 148 -0.13 10.09 16.75
CA GLY A 148 -0.93 11.14 16.12
C GLY A 148 -0.13 11.94 15.10
N ALA A 149 1.10 12.37 15.43
CA ALA A 149 1.95 13.07 14.48
C ALA A 149 2.39 12.20 13.28
N VAL A 150 2.56 10.89 13.49
CA VAL A 150 2.82 9.93 12.40
C VAL A 150 1.58 9.78 11.52
N LEU A 151 0.40 9.66 12.12
CA LEU A 151 -0.88 9.60 11.43
C LEU A 151 -1.12 10.85 10.58
N ASP A 152 -0.90 12.05 11.13
CA ASP A 152 -1.07 13.33 10.44
C ASP A 152 -0.12 13.44 9.22
N ALA A 153 1.12 12.97 9.35
CA ALA A 153 2.09 12.97 8.25
C ALA A 153 1.72 11.98 7.14
N TYR A 154 1.30 10.78 7.52
CA TYR A 154 0.82 9.77 6.59
C TYR A 154 -0.45 10.24 5.88
N GLU A 155 -1.39 10.84 6.62
CA GLU A 155 -2.61 11.40 6.05
C GLU A 155 -2.32 12.49 5.02
N ARG A 156 -1.50 13.48 5.36
CA ARG A 156 -1.18 14.59 4.44
C ARG A 156 -0.70 14.08 3.08
N HIS A 157 0.18 13.07 3.09
CA HIS A 157 0.66 12.45 1.86
C HIS A 157 -0.48 11.88 1.01
N TYR A 158 -1.39 11.11 1.62
CA TYR A 158 -2.50 10.51 0.89
C TYR A 158 -3.58 11.51 0.50
N LEU A 159 -3.79 12.58 1.28
CA LEU A 159 -4.65 13.70 0.92
C LEU A 159 -4.13 14.37 -0.36
N ASP A 160 -2.85 14.78 -0.36
CA ASP A 160 -2.22 15.45 -1.50
C ASP A 160 -2.20 14.56 -2.74
N TRP A 161 -1.89 13.26 -2.56
CA TRP A 161 -1.83 12.31 -3.66
C TRP A 161 -3.20 12.06 -4.29
N ARG A 162 -4.26 11.90 -3.49
CA ARG A 162 -5.64 11.80 -4.01
C ARG A 162 -6.06 13.08 -4.72
N ASP A 163 -5.73 14.24 -4.16
CA ASP A 163 -6.03 15.53 -4.76
C ASP A 163 -5.40 15.67 -6.15
N GLU A 164 -4.15 15.27 -6.31
CA GLU A 164 -3.46 15.26 -7.61
C GLU A 164 -4.15 14.30 -8.59
N MET A 165 -4.42 13.06 -8.17
CA MET A 165 -5.02 12.05 -9.05
C MET A 165 -6.47 12.38 -9.44
N PHE A 166 -7.25 12.98 -8.54
CA PHE A 166 -8.67 13.26 -8.78
C PHE A 166 -8.89 14.53 -9.61
N LYS A 167 -7.91 15.45 -9.64
CA LYS A 167 -7.93 16.65 -10.49
C LYS A 167 -7.47 16.40 -11.93
N ASP A 168 -6.98 15.21 -12.27
CA ASP A 168 -6.59 14.86 -13.65
C ASP A 168 -7.81 14.80 -14.59
N SER A 169 -8.12 15.95 -15.19
CA SER A 169 -9.25 16.11 -16.11
C SER A 169 -9.07 15.40 -17.46
N SER A 170 -7.90 14.80 -17.73
CA SER A 170 -7.70 13.97 -18.92
C SER A 170 -8.44 12.62 -18.83
N CYS A 171 -8.79 12.19 -17.62
CA CYS A 171 -9.53 10.98 -17.33
C CYS A 171 -10.96 11.28 -16.84
N SER A 172 -11.89 10.36 -17.08
CA SER A 172 -13.21 10.44 -16.46
C SER A 172 -13.15 10.16 -14.94
N PRO A 173 -14.10 10.65 -14.13
CA PRO A 173 -14.09 10.46 -12.69
C PRO A 173 -13.97 9.00 -12.23
N LEU A 174 -14.72 8.05 -12.82
CA LEU A 174 -14.56 6.64 -12.47
C LEU A 174 -13.20 6.08 -12.91
N LYS A 175 -12.62 6.59 -14.00
CA LYS A 175 -11.27 6.20 -14.41
C LYS A 175 -10.22 6.72 -13.43
N ARG A 176 -10.34 7.96 -12.93
CA ARG A 176 -9.48 8.51 -11.87
C ARG A 176 -9.57 7.69 -10.59
N LEU A 177 -10.78 7.30 -10.18
CA LEU A 177 -11.00 6.43 -9.01
C LEU A 177 -10.30 5.08 -9.16
N ARG A 178 -10.45 4.43 -10.33
CA ARG A 178 -9.78 3.16 -10.62
C ARG A 178 -8.26 3.32 -10.63
N ASN A 179 -7.75 4.37 -11.26
CA ASN A 179 -6.32 4.66 -11.28
C ASN A 179 -5.75 4.83 -9.86
N TYR A 180 -6.49 5.49 -8.96
CA TYR A 180 -6.09 5.62 -7.55
C TYR A 180 -5.97 4.25 -6.87
N PHE A 181 -6.99 3.40 -6.99
CA PHE A 181 -6.95 2.07 -6.39
C PHE A 181 -5.89 1.14 -7.04
N ASP A 182 -5.62 1.29 -8.33
CA ASP A 182 -4.53 0.60 -9.02
C ASP A 182 -3.15 1.06 -8.53
N ALA A 183 -2.98 2.36 -8.28
CA ALA A 183 -1.73 2.93 -7.80
C ALA A 183 -1.42 2.52 -6.36
N VAL A 184 -2.41 2.51 -5.47
CA VAL A 184 -2.22 2.00 -4.10
C VAL A 184 -2.03 0.48 -4.08
N GLU A 185 -2.65 -0.30 -4.98
CA GLU A 185 -2.30 -1.73 -5.12
C GLU A 185 -0.82 -1.89 -5.45
N ALA A 186 -0.34 -1.18 -6.47
CA ALA A 186 1.06 -1.26 -6.88
C ALA A 186 2.01 -0.87 -5.73
N GLN A 187 1.62 0.10 -4.91
CA GLN A 187 2.35 0.47 -3.70
C GLN A 187 2.43 -0.69 -2.70
N HIS A 188 1.28 -1.25 -2.29
CA HIS A 188 1.23 -2.33 -1.29
C HIS A 188 1.93 -3.60 -1.73
N LEU A 189 1.84 -3.96 -3.02
CA LEU A 189 2.52 -5.13 -3.57
C LEU A 189 4.05 -4.96 -3.66
N ALA A 190 4.55 -3.72 -3.64
CA ALA A 190 5.98 -3.44 -3.59
C ALA A 190 6.56 -3.46 -2.17
N GLU A 191 5.72 -3.54 -1.14
CA GLU A 191 6.15 -3.57 0.26
C GLU A 191 6.71 -4.95 0.65
N VAL A 192 7.88 -4.95 1.29
CA VAL A 192 8.50 -6.16 1.83
C VAL A 192 9.05 -5.88 3.23
N PRO A 193 8.44 -6.41 4.30
CA PRO A 193 7.16 -7.13 4.33
C PRO A 193 5.96 -6.20 4.07
N LEU A 194 4.82 -6.78 3.67
CA LEU A 194 3.56 -6.05 3.45
C LEU A 194 3.05 -5.45 4.77
N GLY A 195 3.00 -4.11 4.85
CA GLY A 195 2.56 -3.36 6.03
C GLY A 195 1.07 -3.08 6.03
N GLY A 196 0.49 -2.81 4.86
CA GLY A 196 -0.91 -2.43 4.68
C GLY A 196 -1.12 -0.93 4.89
N CYS A 197 -2.27 -0.50 5.41
CA CYS A 197 -2.55 0.91 5.65
C CYS A 197 -2.38 1.28 7.13
N LEU A 198 -1.70 2.38 7.42
CA LEU A 198 -1.55 2.88 8.78
C LEU A 198 -2.91 3.18 9.44
N PHE A 199 -3.87 3.71 8.67
CA PHE A 199 -5.21 4.02 9.18
C PHE A 199 -5.88 2.76 9.72
N GLY A 200 -5.99 1.71 8.90
CA GLY A 200 -6.53 0.43 9.31
C GLY A 200 -5.78 -0.17 10.50
N VAL A 201 -4.44 -0.15 10.49
CA VAL A 201 -3.60 -0.69 11.56
C VAL A 201 -3.85 0.00 12.91
N LEU A 202 -3.92 1.34 12.93
CA LEU A 202 -4.17 2.09 14.17
C LEU A 202 -5.64 2.01 14.62
N SER A 203 -6.58 1.88 13.68
CA SER A 203 -8.00 1.69 14.00
C SER A 203 -8.28 0.43 14.81
N GLN A 204 -7.51 -0.65 14.63
CA GLN A 204 -7.68 -1.90 15.39
C GLN A 204 -7.49 -1.73 16.91
N VAL A 205 -6.79 -0.69 17.37
CA VAL A 205 -6.56 -0.42 18.79
C VAL A 205 -7.36 0.77 19.32
N ALA A 206 -8.06 1.51 18.45
CA ALA A 206 -8.63 2.83 18.77
C ALA A 206 -9.64 2.82 19.94
N ALA A 207 -10.37 1.72 20.13
CA ALA A 207 -11.32 1.58 21.23
C ALA A 207 -10.65 1.63 22.61
N ALA A 208 -9.41 1.14 22.72
CA ALA A 208 -8.62 1.09 23.96
C ALA A 208 -7.73 2.33 24.17
N ARG A 209 -7.87 3.35 23.31
CA ARG A 209 -7.05 4.59 23.34
C ARG A 209 -7.88 5.78 23.80
N SER A 210 -7.19 6.91 23.99
CA SER A 210 -7.82 8.16 24.39
C SER A 210 -8.91 8.61 23.40
N PRO A 211 -9.93 9.35 23.88
CA PRO A 211 -10.93 9.97 22.99
C PRO A 211 -10.31 10.87 21.92
N GLU A 212 -9.21 11.56 22.25
CA GLU A 212 -8.47 12.40 21.29
C GLU A 212 -7.87 11.56 20.16
N PHE A 213 -7.21 10.45 20.47
CA PHE A 213 -6.65 9.56 19.45
C PHE A 213 -7.73 8.99 18.53
N ARG A 214 -8.86 8.59 19.10
CA ARG A 214 -10.02 8.11 18.32
C ARG A 214 -10.61 9.20 17.44
N ALA A 215 -10.75 10.43 17.95
CA ALA A 215 -11.25 11.56 17.18
C ALA A 215 -10.34 11.92 16.00
N ARG A 216 -9.01 11.83 16.20
CA ARG A 216 -8.04 12.01 15.12
C ARG A 216 -8.26 10.98 14.01
N LEU A 217 -8.31 9.69 14.33
CA LEU A 217 -8.59 8.63 13.34
C LEU A 217 -9.93 8.84 12.63
N ALA A 218 -11.00 9.16 13.37
CA ALA A 218 -12.30 9.45 12.76
C ALA A 218 -12.21 10.60 11.74
N SER A 219 -11.47 11.66 12.07
CA SER A 219 -11.28 12.80 11.17
C SER A 219 -10.54 12.43 9.87
N VAL A 220 -9.63 11.45 9.93
CA VAL A 220 -8.93 10.94 8.75
C VAL A 220 -9.89 10.23 7.80
N PHE A 221 -10.74 9.34 8.34
CA PHE A 221 -11.76 8.65 7.54
C PHE A 221 -12.74 9.64 6.93
N SER A 222 -13.23 10.62 7.69
CA SER A 222 -14.13 11.66 7.17
C SER A 222 -13.53 12.44 6.01
N ARG A 223 -12.26 12.87 6.09
CA ARG A 223 -11.60 13.58 4.99
C ARG A 223 -11.38 12.70 3.76
N TRP A 224 -11.08 11.42 3.95
CA TRP A 224 -10.97 10.48 2.84
C TRP A 224 -12.33 10.23 2.17
N GLU A 225 -13.39 10.05 2.95
CA GLU A 225 -14.77 9.94 2.47
C GLU A 225 -15.18 11.20 1.69
N GLU A 226 -14.85 12.40 2.18
CA GLU A 226 -15.14 13.66 1.48
C GLU A 226 -14.49 13.71 0.09
N GLN A 227 -13.21 13.33 -0.04
CA GLN A 227 -12.51 13.31 -1.34
C GLN A 227 -13.13 12.28 -2.30
N LEU A 228 -13.51 11.09 -1.80
CA LEU A 228 -14.19 10.08 -2.62
C LEU A 228 -15.60 10.51 -3.01
N CYS A 229 -16.35 11.10 -2.08
CA CYS A 229 -17.70 11.59 -2.31
C CYS A 229 -17.71 12.68 -3.41
N GLY A 230 -16.76 13.62 -3.36
CA GLY A 230 -16.62 14.65 -4.39
C GLY A 230 -16.43 14.05 -5.79
N LEU A 231 -15.52 13.07 -5.92
CA LEU A 231 -15.27 12.40 -7.18
C LEU A 231 -16.47 11.56 -7.66
N LEU A 232 -17.19 10.89 -6.74
CA LEU A 232 -18.38 10.12 -7.07
C LEU A 232 -19.55 11.01 -7.50
N GLU A 233 -19.70 12.22 -6.93
CA GLU A 233 -20.68 13.20 -7.39
C GLU A 233 -20.36 13.71 -8.81
N GLU A 234 -19.08 13.98 -9.11
CA GLU A 234 -18.66 14.29 -10.49
C GLU A 234 -19.04 13.16 -11.46
N ALA A 235 -18.77 11.91 -11.07
CA ALA A 235 -19.10 10.73 -11.86
C ALA A 235 -20.62 10.56 -12.06
N LYS A 236 -21.41 10.86 -11.02
CA LYS A 236 -22.87 10.79 -11.07
C LYS A 236 -23.46 11.88 -11.97
N ALA A 237 -22.92 13.09 -11.91
CA ALA A 237 -23.35 14.23 -12.73
C ALA A 237 -23.22 13.96 -14.24
N ILE A 238 -22.20 13.20 -14.65
CA ILE A 238 -22.00 12.80 -16.06
C ILE A 238 -22.60 11.43 -16.41
N GLY A 239 -23.27 10.78 -15.46
CA GLY A 239 -23.95 9.49 -15.65
C GLY A 239 -23.04 8.27 -15.73
N GLU A 240 -21.80 8.37 -15.26
CA GLU A 240 -20.90 7.23 -15.07
C GLU A 240 -21.31 6.39 -13.85
N VAL A 241 -21.79 7.05 -12.79
CA VAL A 241 -22.37 6.38 -11.61
C VAL A 241 -23.89 6.32 -11.73
N GLY A 242 -24.49 5.22 -11.26
CA GLY A 242 -25.94 5.02 -11.28
C GLY A 242 -26.69 6.13 -10.52
N PRO A 243 -27.85 6.62 -11.02
CA PRO A 243 -28.57 7.73 -10.38
C PRO A 243 -29.09 7.40 -8.98
N SER A 244 -29.32 6.12 -8.68
CA SER A 244 -29.79 5.61 -7.39
C SER A 244 -28.68 5.39 -6.36
N VAL A 245 -27.40 5.56 -6.72
CA VAL A 245 -26.28 5.36 -5.79
C VAL A 245 -26.24 6.53 -4.81
N ASP A 246 -26.29 6.24 -3.51
CA ASP A 246 -25.91 7.21 -2.48
C ASP A 246 -24.38 7.30 -2.45
N VAL A 247 -23.84 8.47 -2.82
CA VAL A 247 -22.40 8.68 -2.96
C VAL A 247 -21.67 8.66 -1.63
N LYS A 248 -22.34 9.01 -0.51
CA LYS A 248 -21.74 9.04 0.81
C LYS A 248 -21.55 7.62 1.33
N ASP A 249 -22.62 6.82 1.26
CA ASP A 249 -22.56 5.41 1.63
C ASP A 249 -21.62 4.64 0.70
N ALA A 250 -21.60 4.96 -0.60
CA ALA A 250 -20.65 4.35 -1.53
C ALA A 250 -19.19 4.70 -1.19
N ALA A 251 -18.88 5.96 -0.86
CA ALA A 251 -17.54 6.37 -0.45
C ALA A 251 -17.06 5.64 0.81
N ALA A 252 -17.91 5.60 1.85
CA ALA A 252 -17.61 4.87 3.09
C ALA A 252 -17.42 3.37 2.83
N PHE A 253 -18.33 2.76 2.06
CA PHE A 253 -18.26 1.34 1.72
C PHE A 253 -17.00 0.96 0.94
N LEU A 254 -16.53 1.83 0.03
CA LEU A 254 -15.27 1.61 -0.68
C LEU A 254 -14.08 1.58 0.28
N ILE A 255 -14.04 2.47 1.27
CA ILE A 255 -12.98 2.52 2.28
C ILE A 255 -13.05 1.27 3.16
N ASP A 256 -14.24 0.90 3.65
CA ASP A 256 -14.44 -0.31 4.46
C ASP A 256 -13.95 -1.57 3.75
N CYS A 257 -14.32 -1.73 2.48
CA CYS A 257 -13.90 -2.86 1.66
C CYS A 257 -12.39 -2.86 1.43
N TYR A 258 -11.80 -1.69 1.15
CA TYR A 258 -10.37 -1.55 0.91
C TYR A 258 -9.55 -1.84 2.16
N GLU A 259 -9.92 -1.29 3.33
CA GLU A 259 -9.21 -1.54 4.59
C GLU A 259 -9.34 -3.02 5.01
N GLY A 260 -10.55 -3.60 4.89
CA GLY A 260 -10.76 -5.03 5.16
C GLY A 260 -9.96 -5.94 4.22
N MET A 261 -9.84 -5.55 2.95
CA MET A 261 -9.01 -6.23 1.96
C MET A 261 -7.53 -6.20 2.34
N LEU A 262 -6.98 -5.05 2.75
CA LEU A 262 -5.58 -4.94 3.16
C LEU A 262 -5.25 -5.81 4.37
N VAL A 263 -6.17 -5.95 5.33
CA VAL A 263 -6.01 -6.87 6.46
C VAL A 263 -5.82 -8.31 5.98
N ARG A 264 -6.61 -8.75 4.98
CA ARG A 264 -6.51 -10.10 4.40
C ARG A 264 -5.26 -10.29 3.57
N MET A 265 -4.79 -9.26 2.87
CA MET A 265 -3.55 -9.34 2.09
C MET A 265 -2.32 -9.62 2.95
N LYS A 266 -2.27 -9.12 4.19
CA LYS A 266 -1.19 -9.42 5.14
C LYS A 266 -1.09 -10.92 5.47
N VAL A 267 -2.19 -11.67 5.29
CA VAL A 267 -2.26 -13.12 5.54
C VAL A 267 -2.06 -13.90 4.25
N ASP A 268 -2.78 -13.53 3.20
CA ASP A 268 -2.86 -14.30 1.95
C ASP A 268 -1.60 -14.09 1.08
N GLY A 269 -0.95 -12.92 1.16
CA GLY A 269 0.29 -12.61 0.43
C GLY A 269 0.13 -12.53 -1.09
N ASP A 270 -1.11 -12.50 -1.59
CA ASP A 270 -1.43 -12.50 -3.02
C ASP A 270 -2.32 -11.32 -3.45
N ARG A 271 -2.54 -11.21 -4.77
CA ARG A 271 -3.35 -10.15 -5.41
C ARG A 271 -4.86 -10.42 -5.40
N GLY A 272 -5.30 -11.62 -5.04
CA GLY A 272 -6.69 -12.04 -5.19
C GLY A 272 -7.68 -11.20 -4.39
N SER A 273 -7.20 -10.54 -3.33
CA SER A 273 -7.99 -9.59 -2.54
C SER A 273 -8.34 -8.31 -3.32
N PHE A 274 -7.40 -7.76 -4.11
CA PHE A 274 -7.65 -6.59 -4.96
C PHE A 274 -8.61 -6.91 -6.12
N ASP A 275 -8.50 -8.10 -6.72
CA ASP A 275 -9.42 -8.52 -7.78
C ASP A 275 -10.86 -8.63 -7.28
N ARG A 276 -11.05 -9.14 -6.05
CA ARG A 276 -12.38 -9.17 -5.41
C ARG A 276 -12.89 -7.76 -5.12
N PHE A 277 -12.04 -6.88 -4.60
CA PHE A 277 -12.40 -5.48 -4.34
C PHE A 277 -12.85 -4.77 -5.63
N ARG A 278 -12.10 -4.88 -6.73
CA ARG A 278 -12.50 -4.28 -8.02
C ARG A 278 -13.86 -4.79 -8.49
N ARG A 279 -14.05 -6.12 -8.50
CA ARG A 279 -15.26 -6.76 -9.01
C ARG A 279 -16.50 -6.48 -8.16
N LEU A 280 -16.36 -6.42 -6.85
CA LEU A 280 -17.49 -6.37 -5.91
C LEU A 280 -17.76 -4.97 -5.34
N ALA A 281 -16.77 -4.08 -5.35
CA ALA A 281 -16.92 -2.73 -4.80
C ALA A 281 -16.84 -1.63 -5.87
N LEU A 282 -15.92 -1.72 -6.85
CA LEU A 282 -15.76 -0.69 -7.88
C LEU A 282 -16.65 -0.89 -9.12
N ASP A 283 -16.70 -2.10 -9.66
CA ASP A 283 -17.47 -2.38 -10.88
C ASP A 283 -18.98 -2.11 -10.76
N PRO A 284 -19.64 -2.36 -9.62
CA PRO A 284 -21.05 -2.05 -9.45
C PRO A 284 -21.38 -0.56 -9.46
N LEU A 285 -20.40 0.34 -9.26
CA LEU A 285 -20.63 1.78 -9.32
C LEU A 285 -20.95 2.24 -10.75
N ALA A 286 -20.40 1.56 -11.76
CA ALA A 286 -20.60 1.92 -13.15
C ALA A 286 -22.06 1.73 -13.56
N SER A 287 -22.66 2.77 -14.15
CA SER A 287 -24.02 2.70 -14.67
C SER A 287 -24.12 1.61 -15.74
N GLY A 288 -25.29 0.96 -15.81
CA GLY A 288 -25.57 -0.19 -16.70
C GLY A 288 -25.33 0.06 -18.20
N ARG A 289 -24.98 1.28 -18.63
CA ARG A 289 -24.56 1.58 -20.01
C ARG A 289 -23.27 0.85 -20.42
N GLN A 290 -22.40 0.48 -19.48
CA GLN A 290 -21.20 -0.34 -19.77
C GLN A 290 -21.38 -1.81 -19.39
N HIS A 291 -22.13 -2.12 -18.32
CA HIS A 291 -22.44 -3.50 -17.94
C HIS A 291 -23.27 -4.24 -19.01
N ALA A 292 -24.17 -3.55 -19.71
CA ALA A 292 -24.99 -4.13 -20.79
C ALA A 292 -24.19 -4.49 -22.06
N LYS A 293 -22.97 -3.99 -22.25
CA LYS A 293 -22.12 -4.38 -23.40
C LYS A 293 -21.38 -5.70 -23.17
N ASN A 294 -21.08 -6.05 -21.93
CA ASN A 294 -20.27 -7.24 -21.62
C ASN A 294 -21.11 -8.48 -21.25
N TYR A 295 -22.42 -8.33 -21.02
CA TYR A 295 -23.34 -9.43 -20.72
C TYR A 295 -24.54 -9.50 -21.68
N ARG A 296 -24.34 -9.16 -22.96
CA ARG A 296 -25.32 -9.57 -23.98
C ARG A 296 -25.21 -11.10 -24.09
N CYS A 297 -26.11 -11.78 -23.38
CA CYS A 297 -26.20 -13.23 -23.30
C CYS A 297 -26.06 -13.85 -24.69
N ILE A 298 -25.05 -14.70 -24.84
CA ILE A 298 -24.98 -15.67 -25.93
C ILE A 298 -26.04 -16.74 -25.59
N GLY A 299 -27.11 -16.79 -26.38
CA GLY A 299 -28.15 -17.81 -26.31
C GLY A 299 -29.54 -17.19 -26.20
N GLY A 300 -30.45 -17.32 -27.15
CA GLY A 300 -30.42 -18.06 -28.41
C GLY A 300 -31.85 -18.03 -28.95
N ASP A 301 -32.07 -17.32 -30.05
CA ASP A 301 -33.32 -17.40 -30.80
C ASP A 301 -33.37 -18.78 -31.48
N GLN A 302 -33.95 -19.76 -30.80
CA GLN A 302 -34.53 -20.92 -31.48
C GLN A 302 -36.02 -20.64 -31.68
N GLU A 303 -36.31 -19.82 -32.68
CA GLU A 303 -37.61 -19.80 -33.32
C GLU A 303 -37.45 -20.50 -34.68
N SER A 304 -37.29 -21.82 -34.65
CA SER A 304 -37.42 -22.65 -35.85
C SER A 304 -38.87 -23.07 -36.00
N GLN A 305 -39.59 -22.28 -36.78
CA GLN A 305 -40.83 -22.66 -37.44
C GLN A 305 -40.58 -23.97 -38.24
N GLN A 306 -41.18 -25.07 -37.78
CA GLN A 306 -41.63 -26.16 -38.65
C GLN A 306 -43.15 -25.94 -38.78
N THR A 307 -43.69 -25.58 -39.93
CA THR A 307 -43.99 -26.47 -41.07
C THR A 307 -44.35 -25.59 -42.27
N PRO A 308 -44.00 -25.99 -43.52
CA PRO A 308 -45.09 -26.42 -44.40
C PRO A 308 -44.70 -27.55 -45.37
N GLN A 309 -45.43 -28.66 -45.30
CA GLN A 309 -46.15 -29.39 -46.38
C GLN A 309 -46.47 -30.81 -45.93
#